data_AF-A0A0J7I827-F1
#
_entry.id   AF-A0A0J7I827-F1
#
_cell.length_a   1.000
_cell.length_b   1.000
_cell.length_c   1.000
_cell.angle_alpha   90.00
_cell.angle_beta   90.00
_cell.angle_gamma   90.00
#
_symmetry.space_group_name_H-M   'P 1'
#
loop_
_entity.id
_entity.type
_entity.pdbx_description
1 polymer ?
#
loop_
_entity_poly.entity_id
_entity_poly.type
_entity_poly.pdbx_seq_one_letter_code
_entity_poly.pdbx_strand_id
1 'polypeptide(L)'
;MKITQKGYFCISFYGIILMVILKLIIMKKTIFILLTFLSLMYRSQVATALTTRAALDELSKTLTQTVDQAMDRADYSVASAAMKALSVLDAWKETNSDLLDKAFTSLDAKSRDTFSRMEALSNDINSHVEGYLDSAKELTVRANQITENLITSKKRSFILDYSPKVIFPTLKKTVLFTISGVNLDKAKAKYKLKNGQYINLDIQGPTKASFELPVSELTFDIQSPQVFKLELEHETKDGSFLFIPYYAHVKRTLLISSLPSNFGNFEINGIRTFNSEERKMYEVDAGEFRATNSNVWKMANPLVGFRWDLRNGEQARKDFAVTSYGGEAARCENIMWGDSNEHGISIQARCDRINKLSLGGWWHGPGHINCGVKGPVYKIIEKNEPIAANSGIIKWNIDQLIDIPVDLTSFQLKVKMYDGKERIITNDYADGILRVIKNSNNIIVRTTPPTSF
;
A
#
# COMPACT_ATOMS: atom_id res chain seq x y z
N MET A 1 -23.73 51.88 -20.94
CA MET A 1 -24.00 50.90 -19.87
C MET A 1 -24.08 49.51 -20.52
N LYS A 2 -22.97 48.75 -20.48
CA LYS A 2 -22.81 47.45 -21.16
C LYS A 2 -22.91 46.35 -20.11
N ILE A 3 -23.87 45.44 -20.27
CA ILE A 3 -23.99 44.22 -19.46
C ILE A 3 -23.50 43.06 -20.33
N THR A 4 -22.51 42.33 -19.81
CA THR A 4 -21.80 41.22 -20.46
C THR A 4 -22.51 39.89 -20.21
N GLN A 5 -22.86 39.20 -21.30
CA GLN A 5 -23.32 37.82 -21.34
C GLN A 5 -22.11 36.87 -21.36
N LYS A 6 -21.85 36.17 -20.24
CA LYS A 6 -20.97 34.99 -20.21
C LYS A 6 -21.51 34.01 -19.17
N GLY A 7 -22.17 32.94 -19.62
CA GLY A 7 -22.69 31.95 -18.69
C GLY A 7 -23.50 30.81 -19.32
N TYR A 8 -23.11 30.27 -20.48
CA TYR A 8 -23.81 29.10 -21.06
C TYR A 8 -22.87 28.21 -21.91
N PHE A 9 -21.71 27.81 -21.40
CA PHE A 9 -20.84 26.88 -22.15
C PHE A 9 -20.20 25.72 -21.35
N CYS A 10 -20.43 25.62 -20.04
CA CYS A 10 -19.78 24.58 -19.22
C CYS A 10 -20.68 23.36 -18.88
N ILE A 11 -21.99 23.44 -19.13
CA ILE A 11 -22.94 22.37 -18.76
C ILE A 11 -23.05 21.28 -19.83
N SER A 12 -22.71 21.54 -21.10
CA SER A 12 -22.88 20.53 -22.16
C SER A 12 -21.77 19.47 -22.21
N PHE A 13 -20.58 19.74 -21.67
CA PHE A 13 -19.45 18.79 -21.76
C PHE A 13 -19.58 17.64 -20.77
N TYR A 14 -20.05 17.90 -19.55
CA TYR A 14 -20.31 16.85 -18.54
C TYR A 14 -21.46 15.93 -18.95
N GLY A 15 -22.49 16.45 -19.62
CA GLY A 15 -23.59 15.65 -20.15
C GLY A 15 -23.14 14.63 -21.19
N ILE A 16 -22.22 15.03 -22.10
CA ILE A 16 -21.71 14.15 -23.16
C ILE A 16 -20.84 13.02 -22.56
N ILE A 17 -19.97 13.33 -21.59
CA ILE A 17 -19.11 12.33 -20.94
C ILE A 17 -19.95 11.32 -20.16
N LEU A 18 -20.94 11.78 -19.39
CA LEU A 18 -21.84 10.90 -18.64
C LEU A 18 -22.65 9.99 -19.58
N MET A 19 -23.10 10.53 -20.71
CA MET A 19 -23.85 9.78 -21.71
C MET A 19 -22.99 8.71 -22.40
N VAL A 20 -21.71 9.00 -22.67
CA VAL A 20 -20.75 8.02 -23.24
C VAL A 20 -20.43 6.90 -22.25
N ILE A 21 -20.22 7.23 -20.97
CA ILE A 21 -19.98 6.24 -19.91
C ILE A 21 -21.21 5.34 -19.71
N LEU A 22 -22.41 5.94 -19.70
CA LEU A 22 -23.66 5.18 -19.58
C LEU A 22 -23.88 4.28 -20.80
N LYS A 23 -23.57 4.76 -22.01
CA LYS A 23 -23.64 3.95 -23.24
C LYS A 23 -22.64 2.78 -23.23
N LEU A 24 -21.43 2.98 -22.70
CA LEU A 24 -20.42 1.92 -22.53
C LEU A 24 -20.82 0.89 -21.47
N ILE A 25 -21.42 1.32 -20.36
CA ILE A 25 -21.94 0.41 -19.31
C ILE A 25 -23.12 -0.40 -19.84
N ILE A 26 -24.04 0.25 -20.57
CA ILE A 26 -25.18 -0.44 -21.21
C ILE A 26 -24.65 -1.40 -22.27
N MET A 27 -23.75 -0.99 -23.18
CA MET A 27 -23.15 -1.90 -24.18
C MET A 27 -22.43 -3.10 -23.55
N LYS A 28 -21.68 -2.90 -22.46
CA LYS A 28 -21.03 -4.02 -21.75
C LYS A 28 -22.06 -4.97 -21.14
N LYS A 29 -23.14 -4.46 -20.54
CA LYS A 29 -24.24 -5.29 -20.03
C LYS A 29 -24.98 -6.01 -21.15
N THR A 30 -25.26 -5.36 -22.28
CA THR A 30 -25.98 -5.99 -23.40
C THR A 30 -25.11 -7.03 -24.10
N ILE A 31 -23.80 -6.82 -24.24
CA ILE A 31 -22.85 -7.81 -24.78
C ILE A 31 -22.71 -9.00 -23.82
N PHE A 32 -22.67 -8.76 -22.50
CA PHE A 32 -22.64 -9.82 -21.50
C PHE A 32 -23.94 -10.63 -21.50
N ILE A 33 -25.10 -9.97 -21.59
CA ILE A 33 -26.42 -10.62 -21.71
C ILE A 33 -26.51 -11.40 -23.02
N LEU A 34 -26.02 -10.87 -24.15
CA LEU A 34 -26.02 -11.55 -25.44
C LEU A 34 -25.06 -12.75 -25.47
N LEU A 35 -23.89 -12.67 -24.81
CA LEU A 35 -22.99 -13.82 -24.64
C LEU A 35 -23.60 -14.88 -23.72
N THR A 36 -24.28 -14.48 -22.63
CA THR A 36 -24.99 -15.44 -21.76
C THR A 36 -26.17 -16.08 -22.51
N PHE A 37 -26.90 -15.33 -23.34
CA PHE A 37 -28.00 -15.88 -24.15
C PHE A 37 -27.50 -16.81 -25.27
N LEU A 38 -26.37 -16.49 -25.91
CA LEU A 38 -25.73 -17.41 -26.87
C LEU A 38 -25.21 -18.69 -26.18
N SER A 39 -24.71 -18.58 -24.94
CA SER A 39 -24.28 -19.75 -24.15
C SER A 39 -25.45 -20.60 -23.64
N LEU A 40 -26.62 -20.01 -23.39
CA LEU A 40 -27.85 -20.70 -23.01
C LEU A 40 -28.50 -21.41 -24.21
N MET A 41 -28.43 -20.84 -25.40
CA MET A 41 -28.90 -21.47 -26.65
C MET A 41 -28.00 -22.63 -27.11
N TYR A 42 -26.72 -22.65 -26.73
CA TYR A 42 -25.83 -23.80 -26.96
C TYR A 42 -26.02 -24.94 -25.94
N ARG A 43 -26.66 -24.69 -24.78
CA ARG A 43 -26.77 -25.67 -23.69
C ARG A 43 -27.93 -26.66 -23.81
N SER A 44 -28.86 -26.49 -24.76
CA SER A 44 -30.01 -27.41 -24.93
C SER A 44 -29.85 -28.47 -26.03
N GLN A 45 -28.77 -28.43 -26.84
CA GLN A 45 -28.52 -29.42 -27.90
C GLN A 45 -27.23 -30.23 -27.75
N VAL A 46 -26.41 -29.98 -26.71
CA VAL A 46 -25.10 -30.64 -26.55
C VAL A 46 -25.16 -31.95 -25.72
N ALA A 47 -26.28 -32.23 -25.05
CA ALA A 47 -26.33 -33.29 -24.04
C ALA A 47 -26.34 -34.75 -24.55
N THR A 48 -26.57 -35.01 -25.85
CA THR A 48 -26.74 -36.38 -26.35
C THR A 48 -25.55 -36.97 -27.11
N ALA A 49 -24.55 -36.18 -27.50
CA ALA A 49 -23.41 -36.67 -28.30
C ALA A 49 -22.01 -36.35 -27.74
N LEU A 50 -21.90 -35.55 -26.68
CA LEU A 50 -20.59 -35.26 -26.09
C LEU A 50 -20.13 -36.41 -25.18
N THR A 51 -18.90 -36.90 -25.40
CA THR A 51 -18.26 -37.84 -24.48
C THR A 51 -17.97 -37.15 -23.14
N THR A 52 -17.96 -37.91 -22.05
CA THR A 52 -17.60 -37.39 -20.72
C THR A 52 -16.23 -36.71 -20.76
N ARG A 53 -15.26 -37.27 -21.50
CA ARG A 53 -13.94 -36.68 -21.73
C ARG A 53 -14.01 -35.25 -22.27
N ALA A 54 -14.76 -35.02 -23.35
CA ALA A 54 -14.86 -33.70 -23.98
C ALA A 54 -15.46 -32.64 -23.04
N ALA A 55 -16.46 -33.02 -22.24
CA ALA A 55 -17.08 -32.11 -21.28
C ALA A 55 -16.09 -31.71 -20.16
N LEU A 56 -15.30 -32.67 -19.67
CA LEU A 56 -14.32 -32.40 -18.62
C LEU A 56 -13.10 -31.62 -19.13
N ASP A 57 -12.70 -31.82 -20.37
CA ASP A 57 -11.60 -31.06 -20.98
C ASP A 57 -12.00 -29.59 -21.16
N GLU A 58 -13.24 -29.30 -21.57
CA GLU A 58 -13.74 -27.92 -21.66
C GLU A 58 -13.83 -27.24 -20.29
N LEU A 59 -14.28 -27.97 -19.26
CA LEU A 59 -14.30 -27.45 -17.90
C LEU A 59 -12.88 -27.19 -17.36
N SER A 60 -11.93 -28.10 -17.64
CA SER A 60 -10.52 -27.92 -17.25
C SER A 60 -9.94 -26.67 -17.90
N LYS A 61 -10.21 -26.47 -19.20
CA LYS A 61 -9.77 -25.31 -19.95
C LYS A 61 -10.37 -24.02 -19.39
N THR A 62 -11.66 -24.02 -19.08
CA THR A 62 -12.35 -22.88 -18.48
C THR A 62 -11.73 -22.51 -17.14
N LEU A 63 -11.57 -23.48 -16.23
CA LEU A 63 -10.97 -23.24 -14.92
C LEU A 63 -9.51 -22.77 -15.02
N THR A 64 -8.74 -23.30 -15.98
CA THR A 64 -7.36 -22.84 -16.24
C THR A 64 -7.36 -21.37 -16.68
N GLN A 65 -8.22 -21.00 -17.61
CA GLN A 65 -8.38 -19.60 -18.03
C GLN A 65 -8.82 -18.71 -16.87
N THR A 66 -9.70 -19.20 -16.00
CA THR A 66 -10.12 -18.47 -14.79
C THR A 66 -8.96 -18.27 -13.82
N VAL A 67 -8.10 -19.27 -13.62
CA VAL A 67 -6.85 -19.13 -12.85
C VAL A 67 -5.99 -18.04 -13.45
N ASP A 68 -5.71 -18.08 -14.76
CA ASP A 68 -4.85 -17.11 -15.43
C ASP A 68 -5.43 -15.68 -15.32
N GLN A 69 -6.72 -15.50 -15.58
CA GLN A 69 -7.38 -14.20 -15.47
C GLN A 69 -7.46 -13.68 -14.03
N ALA A 70 -7.72 -14.56 -13.07
CA ALA A 70 -7.75 -14.18 -11.65
C ALA A 70 -6.36 -13.75 -11.18
N MET A 71 -5.32 -14.46 -11.65
CA MET A 71 -3.92 -14.12 -11.41
C MET A 71 -3.55 -12.76 -12.01
N ASP A 72 -3.93 -12.48 -13.26
CA ASP A 72 -3.72 -11.17 -13.91
C ASP A 72 -4.41 -10.02 -13.16
N ARG A 73 -5.56 -10.31 -12.52
CA ARG A 73 -6.31 -9.34 -11.72
C ARG A 73 -5.91 -9.30 -10.24
N ALA A 74 -4.96 -10.14 -9.82
CA ALA A 74 -4.58 -10.33 -8.42
C ALA A 74 -5.77 -10.74 -7.50
N ASP A 75 -6.72 -11.51 -8.02
CA ASP A 75 -7.84 -12.12 -7.28
C ASP A 75 -7.49 -13.56 -6.85
N TYR A 76 -6.65 -13.66 -5.82
CA TYR A 76 -6.08 -14.95 -5.39
C TYR A 76 -7.10 -15.91 -4.78
N SER A 77 -8.20 -15.40 -4.23
CA SER A 77 -9.28 -16.23 -3.73
C SER A 77 -9.96 -16.97 -4.87
N VAL A 78 -10.25 -16.28 -5.98
CA VAL A 78 -10.78 -16.87 -7.21
C VAL A 78 -9.78 -17.85 -7.81
N ALA A 79 -8.49 -17.47 -7.90
CA ALA A 79 -7.45 -18.36 -8.42
C ALA A 79 -7.32 -19.65 -7.57
N SER A 80 -7.28 -19.53 -6.24
CA SER A 80 -7.20 -20.67 -5.31
C SER A 80 -8.40 -21.61 -5.46
N ALA A 81 -9.61 -21.06 -5.57
CA ALA A 81 -10.83 -21.84 -5.77
C ALA A 81 -10.84 -22.59 -7.11
N ALA A 82 -10.42 -21.92 -8.19
CA ALA A 82 -10.32 -22.53 -9.51
C ALA A 82 -9.23 -23.62 -9.55
N MET A 83 -8.07 -23.40 -8.93
CA MET A 83 -7.02 -24.43 -8.77
C MET A 83 -7.53 -25.64 -7.96
N LYS A 84 -8.37 -25.39 -6.94
CA LYS A 84 -9.01 -26.46 -6.16
C LYS A 84 -9.96 -27.29 -7.02
N ALA A 85 -10.81 -26.62 -7.81
CA ALA A 85 -11.74 -27.29 -8.73
C ALA A 85 -10.99 -28.12 -9.78
N LEU A 86 -9.89 -27.59 -10.35
CA LEU A 86 -9.01 -28.31 -11.28
C LEU A 86 -8.44 -29.58 -10.66
N SER A 87 -7.91 -29.48 -9.44
CA SER A 87 -7.33 -30.62 -8.72
C SER A 87 -8.36 -31.74 -8.53
N VAL A 88 -9.60 -31.36 -8.17
CA VAL A 88 -10.70 -32.32 -8.00
C VAL A 88 -11.14 -32.94 -9.32
N LEU A 89 -11.19 -32.15 -10.40
CA LEU A 89 -11.52 -32.60 -11.74
C LEU A 89 -10.50 -33.62 -12.27
N ASP A 90 -9.21 -33.34 -12.08
CA ASP A 90 -8.11 -34.22 -12.50
C ASP A 90 -8.05 -35.52 -11.69
N ALA A 91 -8.40 -35.47 -10.40
CA ALA A 91 -8.54 -36.67 -9.58
C ALA A 91 -9.75 -37.52 -10.03
N TRP A 92 -10.87 -36.87 -10.36
CA TRP A 92 -12.04 -37.56 -10.89
C TRP A 92 -11.76 -38.25 -12.23
N LYS A 93 -11.12 -37.54 -13.18
CA LYS A 93 -10.75 -38.07 -14.51
C LYS A 93 -9.90 -39.33 -14.39
N GLU A 94 -8.91 -39.33 -13.50
CA GLU A 94 -8.06 -40.50 -13.28
C GLU A 94 -8.82 -41.67 -12.65
N THR A 95 -9.65 -41.39 -11.65
CA THR A 95 -10.42 -42.42 -10.94
C THR A 95 -11.45 -43.10 -11.86
N ASN A 96 -11.99 -42.33 -12.80
CA ASN A 96 -13.09 -42.74 -13.66
C ASN A 96 -12.67 -42.81 -15.14
N SER A 97 -11.41 -43.18 -15.40
CA SER A 97 -10.85 -43.30 -16.76
C SER A 97 -11.75 -44.09 -17.69
N ASP A 98 -12.35 -45.17 -17.19
CA ASP A 98 -13.20 -46.10 -17.94
C ASP A 98 -14.58 -45.51 -18.27
N LEU A 99 -14.95 -44.39 -17.64
CA LEU A 99 -16.17 -43.64 -17.89
C LEU A 99 -15.94 -42.45 -18.84
N LEU A 100 -14.69 -42.08 -19.11
CA LEU A 100 -14.36 -40.92 -19.95
C LEU A 100 -14.88 -41.06 -21.39
N ASP A 101 -14.82 -42.27 -21.93
CA ASP A 101 -15.25 -42.56 -23.30
C ASP A 101 -16.74 -42.93 -23.39
N LYS A 102 -17.46 -42.88 -22.27
CA LYS A 102 -18.91 -43.10 -22.23
C LYS A 102 -19.67 -41.79 -22.43
N ALA A 103 -20.87 -41.91 -23.02
CA ALA A 103 -21.82 -40.81 -23.11
C ALA A 103 -22.17 -40.34 -21.69
N PHE A 104 -22.19 -39.02 -21.48
CA PHE A 104 -22.45 -38.42 -20.17
C PHE A 104 -23.79 -38.86 -19.55
N THR A 105 -24.79 -39.17 -20.39
CA THR A 105 -26.10 -39.68 -19.98
C THR A 105 -26.05 -41.07 -19.34
N SER A 106 -25.01 -41.85 -19.61
CA SER A 106 -24.81 -43.22 -19.09
C SER A 106 -24.11 -43.28 -17.73
N LEU A 107 -23.71 -42.12 -17.19
CA LEU A 107 -23.13 -41.99 -15.86
C LEU A 107 -24.19 -42.14 -14.77
N ASP A 108 -23.77 -42.64 -13.59
CA ASP A 108 -24.64 -42.70 -12.42
C ASP A 108 -25.03 -41.29 -11.90
N ALA A 109 -26.07 -41.22 -11.08
CA ALA A 109 -26.60 -39.96 -10.56
C ALA A 109 -25.60 -39.17 -9.71
N LYS A 110 -24.70 -39.83 -8.98
CA LYS A 110 -23.71 -39.19 -8.10
C LYS A 110 -22.57 -38.57 -8.92
N SER A 111 -22.13 -39.26 -9.96
CA SER A 111 -21.17 -38.73 -10.94
C SER A 111 -21.73 -37.51 -11.67
N ARG A 112 -23.00 -37.56 -12.12
CA ARG A 112 -23.67 -36.40 -12.75
C ARG A 112 -23.88 -35.22 -11.81
N ASP A 113 -24.29 -35.44 -10.56
CA ASP A 113 -24.41 -34.37 -9.54
C ASP A 113 -23.06 -33.66 -9.31
N THR A 114 -21.97 -34.43 -9.26
CA THR A 114 -20.62 -33.88 -9.09
C THR A 114 -20.26 -32.96 -10.24
N PHE A 115 -20.55 -33.36 -11.48
CA PHE A 115 -20.29 -32.53 -12.66
C PHE A 115 -21.14 -31.28 -12.71
N SER A 116 -22.43 -31.38 -12.42
CA SER A 116 -23.31 -30.21 -12.35
C SER A 116 -22.81 -29.20 -11.30
N ARG A 117 -22.25 -29.68 -10.18
CA ARG A 117 -21.65 -28.81 -9.15
C ARG A 117 -20.30 -28.22 -9.54
N MET A 118 -19.46 -28.96 -10.25
CA MET A 118 -18.20 -28.41 -10.77
C MET A 118 -18.49 -27.31 -11.80
N GLU A 119 -19.49 -27.52 -12.65
CA GLU A 119 -19.96 -26.54 -13.61
C GLU A 119 -20.59 -25.32 -12.91
N ALA A 120 -21.43 -25.54 -11.90
CA ALA A 120 -21.99 -24.47 -11.07
C ALA A 120 -20.88 -23.67 -10.38
N LEU A 121 -19.90 -24.33 -9.76
CA LEU A 121 -18.75 -23.68 -9.16
C LEU A 121 -17.96 -22.88 -10.19
N SER A 122 -17.71 -23.43 -11.38
CA SER A 122 -17.04 -22.69 -12.47
C SER A 122 -17.84 -21.45 -12.88
N ASN A 123 -19.17 -21.54 -12.94
CA ASN A 123 -20.04 -20.40 -13.24
C ASN A 123 -20.04 -19.38 -12.10
N ASP A 124 -20.07 -19.81 -10.84
CA ASP A 124 -20.02 -18.95 -9.64
C ASP A 124 -18.68 -18.18 -9.57
N ILE A 125 -17.57 -18.88 -9.83
CA ILE A 125 -16.23 -18.28 -9.91
C ILE A 125 -16.20 -17.26 -11.06
N ASN A 126 -16.73 -17.58 -12.25
CA ASN A 126 -16.77 -16.66 -13.38
C ASN A 126 -17.71 -15.45 -13.15
N SER A 127 -18.76 -15.61 -12.34
CA SER A 127 -19.71 -14.56 -12.00
C SER A 127 -19.32 -13.74 -10.76
N HIS A 128 -18.16 -14.02 -10.15
CA HIS A 128 -17.62 -13.32 -8.96
C HIS A 128 -18.60 -13.33 -7.77
N VAL A 129 -19.36 -14.41 -7.58
CA VAL A 129 -20.35 -14.55 -6.50
C VAL A 129 -19.65 -14.91 -5.17
N GLU A 130 -20.06 -14.31 -4.06
CA GLU A 130 -19.51 -14.64 -2.73
C GLU A 130 -19.78 -16.12 -2.35
N GLY A 131 -18.81 -16.82 -1.76
CA GLY A 131 -18.98 -18.17 -1.20
C GLY A 131 -18.35 -19.33 -1.98
N TYR A 132 -17.69 -19.10 -3.12
CA TYR A 132 -17.08 -20.16 -3.93
C TYR A 132 -16.02 -21.01 -3.19
N LEU A 133 -15.34 -20.47 -2.16
CA LEU A 133 -14.35 -21.24 -1.38
C LEU A 133 -15.02 -22.37 -0.59
N ASP A 134 -16.23 -22.15 -0.10
CA ASP A 134 -16.98 -23.16 0.63
C ASP A 134 -17.56 -24.20 -0.34
N SER A 135 -18.05 -23.77 -1.49
CA SER A 135 -18.43 -24.67 -2.60
C SER A 135 -17.25 -25.53 -3.07
N ALA A 136 -16.05 -24.96 -3.18
CA ALA A 136 -14.84 -25.69 -3.55
C ALA A 136 -14.42 -26.71 -2.46
N LYS A 137 -14.56 -26.36 -1.17
CA LYS A 137 -14.34 -27.31 -0.06
C LYS A 137 -15.35 -28.46 -0.09
N GLU A 138 -16.64 -28.15 -0.26
CA GLU A 138 -17.70 -29.16 -0.35
C GLU A 138 -17.43 -30.12 -1.52
N LEU A 139 -17.02 -29.58 -2.67
CA LEU A 139 -16.65 -30.37 -3.83
C LEU A 139 -15.50 -31.35 -3.53
N THR A 140 -14.45 -30.92 -2.81
CA THR A 140 -13.36 -31.81 -2.39
C THR A 140 -13.83 -32.92 -1.45
N VAL A 141 -14.72 -32.62 -0.49
CA VAL A 141 -15.29 -33.63 0.42
C VAL A 141 -16.13 -34.66 -0.35
N ARG A 142 -16.95 -34.22 -1.30
CA ARG A 142 -17.75 -35.13 -2.14
C ARG A 142 -16.89 -35.95 -3.09
N ALA A 143 -15.85 -35.34 -3.67
CA ALA A 143 -14.92 -36.05 -4.52
C ALA A 143 -14.21 -37.17 -3.77
N ASN A 144 -13.76 -36.91 -2.52
CA ASN A 144 -13.27 -37.95 -1.59
C ASN A 144 -14.28 -39.08 -1.45
N GLN A 145 -15.54 -38.76 -1.15
CA GLN A 145 -16.59 -39.77 -1.01
C GLN A 145 -16.88 -40.55 -2.29
N ILE A 146 -16.65 -39.99 -3.47
CA ILE A 146 -16.82 -40.72 -4.74
C ILE A 146 -15.62 -41.63 -4.99
N THR A 147 -14.41 -41.14 -4.73
CA THR A 147 -13.18 -41.93 -4.86
C THR A 147 -13.17 -43.13 -3.92
N GLU A 148 -13.61 -42.96 -2.67
CA GLU A 148 -13.68 -44.03 -1.67
C GLU A 148 -14.76 -45.09 -1.97
N ASN A 149 -15.87 -44.71 -2.59
CA ASN A 149 -17.01 -45.61 -2.83
C ASN A 149 -16.88 -46.46 -4.12
N LEU A 150 -15.89 -46.20 -4.97
CA LEU A 150 -15.64 -47.02 -6.16
C LEU A 150 -14.93 -48.32 -5.76
N ILE A 151 -15.67 -49.43 -5.77
CA ILE A 151 -15.26 -50.74 -5.24
C ILE A 151 -13.98 -51.29 -5.92
N THR A 152 -13.62 -50.83 -7.12
CA THR A 152 -12.40 -51.18 -7.86
C THR A 152 -11.19 -50.27 -7.56
N SER A 153 -11.37 -49.13 -6.90
CA SER A 153 -10.31 -48.11 -6.66
C SER A 153 -9.54 -48.30 -5.34
N LYS A 154 -9.90 -49.27 -4.49
CA LYS A 154 -9.43 -49.45 -3.08
C LYS A 154 -7.90 -49.52 -2.85
N LYS A 155 -7.09 -49.46 -3.91
CA LYS A 155 -5.61 -49.49 -3.84
C LYS A 155 -4.90 -48.37 -4.60
N ARG A 156 -5.61 -47.52 -5.34
CA ARG A 156 -5.01 -46.36 -6.03
C ARG A 156 -4.87 -45.19 -5.08
N SER A 157 -3.75 -44.48 -5.19
CA SER A 157 -3.48 -43.23 -4.47
C SER A 157 -3.88 -42.02 -5.30
N PHE A 158 -4.49 -41.01 -4.67
CA PHE A 158 -4.92 -39.78 -5.34
C PHE A 158 -4.58 -38.56 -4.50
N ILE A 159 -4.17 -37.48 -5.17
CA ILE A 159 -3.99 -36.16 -4.57
C ILE A 159 -5.25 -35.34 -4.86
N LEU A 160 -5.84 -34.75 -3.82
CA LEU A 160 -7.12 -34.03 -3.91
C LEU A 160 -7.02 -32.56 -3.54
N ASP A 161 -6.13 -32.23 -2.60
CA ASP A 161 -5.87 -30.85 -2.21
C ASP A 161 -4.41 -30.71 -1.78
N TYR A 162 -3.94 -29.47 -1.75
CA TYR A 162 -2.62 -29.12 -1.25
C TYR A 162 -2.61 -27.71 -0.68
N SER A 163 -1.66 -27.45 0.20
CA SER A 163 -1.46 -26.17 0.87
C SER A 163 0.04 -25.94 1.09
N PRO A 164 0.57 -24.72 0.92
CA PRO A 164 -0.14 -23.51 0.51
C PRO A 164 -0.37 -23.44 -1.00
N LYS A 165 -1.43 -22.73 -1.43
CA LYS A 165 -1.69 -22.42 -2.84
C LYS A 165 -1.11 -21.09 -3.27
N VAL A 166 -0.96 -20.18 -2.32
CA VAL A 166 -0.29 -18.89 -2.50
C VAL A 166 0.92 -18.86 -1.59
N ILE A 167 2.08 -18.64 -2.18
CA ILE A 167 3.35 -18.45 -1.47
C ILE A 167 3.79 -16.99 -1.60
N PHE A 168 4.62 -16.55 -0.66
CA PHE A 168 5.19 -15.20 -0.67
C PHE A 168 6.68 -15.28 -0.34
N PRO A 169 7.47 -14.28 -0.76
CA PRO A 169 8.87 -14.18 -0.41
C PRO A 169 9.04 -14.20 1.12
N THR A 170 9.76 -15.19 1.61
CA THR A 170 9.95 -15.44 3.04
C THR A 170 11.43 -15.50 3.38
N LEU A 171 11.77 -15.11 4.61
CA LEU A 171 13.13 -15.26 5.15
C LEU A 171 13.44 -16.72 5.54
N LYS A 172 12.43 -17.60 5.56
CA LYS A 172 12.62 -19.03 5.80
C LYS A 172 13.36 -19.68 4.64
N LYS A 173 14.15 -20.72 4.92
CA LYS A 173 14.88 -21.48 3.88
C LYS A 173 13.98 -22.45 3.11
N THR A 174 12.90 -22.89 3.72
CA THR A 174 11.96 -23.88 3.16
C THR A 174 10.51 -23.43 3.34
N VAL A 175 9.62 -23.95 2.50
CA VAL A 175 8.16 -23.84 2.60
C VAL A 175 7.60 -25.25 2.79
N LEU A 176 6.79 -25.44 3.84
CA LEU A 176 6.11 -26.70 4.09
C LEU A 176 4.90 -26.83 3.16
N PHE A 177 4.94 -27.81 2.28
CA PHE A 177 3.78 -28.22 1.50
C PHE A 177 3.10 -29.40 2.19
N THR A 178 1.79 -29.29 2.37
CA THR A 178 0.92 -30.35 2.86
C THR A 178 0.01 -30.77 1.71
N ILE A 179 -0.06 -32.06 1.46
CA ILE A 179 -0.89 -32.70 0.45
C ILE A 179 -1.95 -33.52 1.18
N SER A 180 -3.20 -33.40 0.72
CA SER A 180 -4.32 -34.20 1.19
C SER A 180 -4.87 -35.05 0.05
N GLY A 181 -5.23 -36.28 0.35
CA GLY A 181 -5.57 -37.27 -0.67
C GLY A 181 -6.14 -38.56 -0.10
N VAL A 182 -6.09 -39.62 -0.91
CA VAL A 182 -6.57 -40.96 -0.56
C VAL A 182 -5.45 -41.96 -0.82
N ASN A 183 -5.26 -42.93 0.09
CA ASN A 183 -4.21 -43.96 0.03
C ASN A 183 -2.80 -43.39 -0.25
N LEU A 184 -2.48 -42.21 0.27
CA LEU A 184 -1.16 -41.58 0.09
C LEU A 184 -0.03 -42.42 0.71
N ASP A 185 -0.34 -43.22 1.72
CA ASP A 185 0.54 -44.22 2.34
C ASP A 185 0.99 -45.34 1.40
N LYS A 186 0.21 -45.57 0.35
CA LYS A 186 0.53 -46.53 -0.71
C LYS A 186 1.19 -45.85 -1.91
N ALA A 187 1.15 -44.53 -1.98
CA ALA A 187 1.81 -43.75 -3.01
C ALA A 187 3.30 -43.66 -2.68
N LYS A 188 4.18 -44.22 -3.51
CA LYS A 188 5.62 -43.89 -3.41
C LYS A 188 5.87 -42.52 -4.04
N ALA A 189 5.27 -41.48 -3.46
CA ALA A 189 5.27 -40.14 -4.00
C ALA A 189 6.60 -39.43 -3.71
N LYS A 190 7.13 -38.77 -4.73
CA LYS A 190 8.37 -38.01 -4.71
C LYS A 190 8.20 -36.71 -5.48
N TYR A 191 8.87 -35.67 -5.03
CA TYR A 191 8.98 -34.41 -5.74
C TYR A 191 10.36 -34.30 -6.39
N LYS A 192 10.43 -33.90 -7.66
CA LYS A 192 11.69 -33.69 -8.37
C LYS A 192 12.07 -32.21 -8.36
N LEU A 193 13.23 -31.90 -7.77
CA LEU A 193 13.82 -30.57 -7.74
C LEU A 193 14.38 -30.17 -9.12
N LYS A 194 14.59 -28.87 -9.35
CA LYS A 194 15.20 -28.34 -10.59
C LYS A 194 16.62 -28.90 -10.82
N ASN A 195 17.34 -29.18 -9.73
CA ASN A 195 18.68 -29.79 -9.78
C ASN A 195 18.65 -31.30 -10.12
N GLY A 196 17.46 -31.89 -10.30
CA GLY A 196 17.26 -33.31 -10.62
C GLY A 196 17.21 -34.27 -9.42
N GLN A 197 17.43 -33.78 -8.20
CA GLN A 197 17.30 -34.57 -6.97
C GLN A 197 15.82 -34.79 -6.62
N TYR A 198 15.54 -35.85 -5.87
CA TYR A 198 14.19 -36.16 -5.40
C TYR A 198 14.04 -35.92 -3.90
N ILE A 199 12.94 -35.28 -3.52
CA ILE A 199 12.47 -35.18 -2.14
C ILE A 199 11.37 -36.21 -1.95
N ASN A 200 11.52 -37.10 -0.95
CA ASN A 200 10.45 -37.99 -0.55
C ASN A 200 9.41 -37.21 0.27
N LEU A 201 8.14 -37.55 0.08
CA LEU A 201 7.08 -37.01 0.92
C LEU A 201 7.08 -37.72 2.28
N ASP A 202 6.95 -36.96 3.35
CA ASP A 202 6.67 -37.45 4.70
C ASP A 202 5.19 -37.84 4.78
N ILE A 203 4.91 -39.14 4.83
CA ILE A 203 3.56 -39.68 4.78
C ILE A 203 2.99 -39.75 6.20
N GLN A 204 1.91 -39.01 6.43
CA GLN A 204 1.19 -38.92 7.70
C GLN A 204 -0.14 -39.69 7.61
N GLY A 205 -0.04 -41.00 7.39
CA GLY A 205 -1.19 -41.89 7.23
C GLY A 205 -1.79 -41.87 5.81
N PRO A 206 -3.00 -42.45 5.62
CA PRO A 206 -3.54 -42.70 4.29
C PRO A 206 -4.04 -41.44 3.57
N THR A 207 -4.22 -40.32 4.27
CA THR A 207 -4.87 -39.13 3.71
C THR A 207 -4.00 -37.89 3.66
N LYS A 208 -2.82 -37.89 4.29
CA LYS A 208 -1.96 -36.72 4.37
C LYS A 208 -0.52 -37.07 4.10
N ALA A 209 0.17 -36.19 3.40
CA ALA A 209 1.61 -36.22 3.24
C ALA A 209 2.16 -34.79 3.24
N SER A 210 3.43 -34.61 3.56
CA SER A 210 4.06 -33.29 3.53
C SER A 210 5.50 -33.33 3.04
N PHE A 211 5.99 -32.23 2.50
CA PHE A 211 7.39 -32.10 2.14
C PHE A 211 7.83 -30.64 2.27
N GLU A 212 9.12 -30.44 2.56
CA GLU A 212 9.71 -29.11 2.62
C GLU A 212 10.36 -28.76 1.29
N LEU A 213 9.86 -27.72 0.63
CA LEU A 213 10.43 -27.21 -0.61
C LEU A 213 11.43 -26.09 -0.31
N PRO A 214 12.70 -26.17 -0.76
CA PRO A 214 13.64 -25.07 -0.64
C PRO A 214 13.14 -23.81 -1.37
N VAL A 215 13.21 -22.66 -0.71
CA VAL A 215 12.79 -21.37 -1.31
C VAL A 215 13.64 -21.02 -2.54
N SER A 216 14.86 -21.54 -2.64
CA SER A 216 15.71 -21.40 -3.83
C SER A 216 15.12 -22.01 -5.10
N GLU A 217 14.19 -22.96 -4.98
CA GLU A 217 13.47 -23.53 -6.13
C GLU A 217 12.38 -22.59 -6.65
N LEU A 218 11.98 -21.59 -5.85
CA LEU A 218 10.90 -20.64 -6.12
C LEU A 218 11.51 -19.31 -6.57
N THR A 219 11.39 -18.98 -7.85
CA THR A 219 11.95 -17.75 -8.43
C THR A 219 10.90 -16.66 -8.44
N PHE A 220 10.81 -15.86 -7.38
CA PHE A 220 9.80 -14.80 -7.27
C PHE A 220 10.09 -13.65 -8.24
N ASP A 221 9.06 -13.17 -8.95
CA ASP A 221 9.14 -11.92 -9.70
C ASP A 221 9.21 -10.72 -8.76
N ILE A 222 9.63 -9.57 -9.27
CA ILE A 222 9.67 -8.32 -8.51
C ILE A 222 8.32 -7.61 -8.54
N GLN A 223 7.62 -7.63 -9.68
CA GLN A 223 6.47 -6.77 -9.96
C GLN A 223 5.16 -7.54 -10.12
N SER A 224 5.20 -8.77 -10.62
CA SER A 224 3.97 -9.52 -10.90
C SER A 224 3.87 -10.83 -10.12
N PRO A 225 2.66 -11.30 -9.84
CA PRO A 225 2.47 -12.66 -9.37
C PRO A 225 2.90 -13.67 -10.44
N GLN A 226 3.36 -14.85 -10.03
CA GLN A 226 3.72 -15.95 -10.95
C GLN A 226 2.97 -17.22 -10.58
N VAL A 227 2.76 -18.10 -11.57
CA VAL A 227 2.23 -19.45 -11.33
C VAL A 227 3.35 -20.46 -11.52
N PHE A 228 3.70 -21.16 -10.45
CA PHE A 228 4.59 -22.31 -10.45
C PHE A 228 3.81 -23.59 -10.70
N LYS A 229 4.40 -24.45 -11.52
CA LYS A 229 3.95 -25.81 -11.76
C LYS A 229 4.91 -26.75 -11.05
N LEU A 230 4.49 -27.35 -9.94
CA LEU A 230 5.29 -28.36 -9.26
C LEU A 230 4.84 -29.75 -9.72
N GLU A 231 5.74 -30.51 -10.33
CA GLU A 231 5.45 -31.88 -10.75
C GLU A 231 5.77 -32.87 -9.61
N LEU A 232 4.74 -33.50 -9.08
CA LEU A 232 4.84 -34.65 -8.20
C LEU A 232 4.78 -35.93 -9.02
N GLU A 233 5.75 -36.81 -8.81
CA GLU A 233 5.78 -38.14 -9.41
C GLU A 233 5.38 -39.14 -8.33
N HIS A 234 4.40 -40.01 -8.61
CA HIS A 234 4.03 -41.07 -7.68
C HIS A 234 3.69 -42.38 -8.40
N GLU A 235 4.06 -43.49 -7.76
CA GLU A 235 3.63 -44.82 -8.17
C GLU A 235 2.29 -45.14 -7.50
N THR A 236 1.30 -45.53 -8.30
CA THR A 236 -0.03 -45.96 -7.83
C THR A 236 -0.34 -47.35 -8.34
N LYS A 237 -1.05 -48.16 -7.56
CA LYS A 237 -1.38 -49.53 -7.96
C LYS A 237 -2.49 -49.53 -9.01
N ASP A 238 -2.17 -49.99 -10.22
CA ASP A 238 -3.03 -49.95 -11.39
C ASP A 238 -3.54 -51.35 -11.79
N GLY A 239 -4.22 -52.02 -10.86
CA GLY A 239 -4.80 -53.35 -11.07
C GLY A 239 -3.90 -54.51 -10.62
N SER A 240 -4.25 -55.73 -11.05
CA SER A 240 -3.49 -56.95 -10.76
C SER A 240 -3.78 -58.01 -11.83
N PHE A 241 -2.74 -58.55 -12.47
CA PHE A 241 -2.86 -59.74 -13.31
C PHE A 241 -2.37 -60.95 -12.51
N LEU A 242 -3.24 -61.95 -12.30
CA LEU A 242 -2.91 -63.21 -11.62
C LEU A 242 -1.97 -63.00 -10.40
N PHE A 243 -2.42 -62.20 -9.44
CA PHE A 243 -1.75 -61.87 -8.16
C PHE A 243 -0.53 -60.92 -8.20
N ILE A 244 -0.02 -60.53 -9.37
CA ILE A 244 1.07 -59.54 -9.47
C ILE A 244 0.47 -58.12 -9.49
N PRO A 245 0.79 -57.24 -8.52
CA PRO A 245 0.36 -55.86 -8.56
C PRO A 245 1.07 -55.13 -9.71
N TYR A 246 0.29 -54.55 -10.62
CA TYR A 246 0.80 -53.60 -11.60
C TYR A 246 0.80 -52.20 -10.99
N TYR A 247 1.83 -51.41 -11.29
CA TYR A 247 1.95 -50.04 -10.80
C TYR A 247 2.08 -49.09 -11.99
N ALA A 248 1.25 -48.06 -12.02
CA ALA A 248 1.35 -46.97 -12.96
C ALA A 248 2.19 -45.84 -12.35
N HIS A 249 3.02 -45.23 -13.19
CA HIS A 249 3.72 -43.99 -12.84
C HIS A 249 2.82 -42.82 -13.23
N VAL A 250 2.51 -41.97 -12.27
CA VAL A 250 1.59 -40.85 -12.44
C VAL A 250 2.32 -39.56 -12.11
N LYS A 251 2.15 -38.57 -13.00
CA LYS A 251 2.64 -37.20 -12.79
C LYS A 251 1.48 -36.30 -12.45
N ARG A 252 1.61 -35.54 -11.36
CA ARG A 252 0.62 -34.58 -10.88
C ARG A 252 1.22 -33.20 -10.80
N THR A 253 0.58 -32.24 -11.48
CA THR A 253 1.01 -30.86 -11.47
C THR A 253 0.26 -30.09 -10.39
N LEU A 254 0.96 -29.61 -9.37
CA LEU A 254 0.42 -28.66 -8.41
C LEU A 254 0.62 -27.24 -8.93
N LEU A 255 -0.45 -26.47 -9.02
CA LEU A 255 -0.40 -25.06 -9.40
C LEU A 255 -0.27 -24.20 -8.15
N ILE A 256 0.81 -23.44 -8.06
CA ILE A 256 1.05 -22.56 -6.90
C ILE A 256 1.25 -21.16 -7.42
N SER A 257 0.49 -20.24 -6.87
CA SER A 257 0.66 -18.81 -7.11
C SER A 257 1.71 -18.25 -6.17
N SER A 258 2.57 -17.36 -6.66
CA SER A 258 3.44 -16.57 -5.81
C SER A 258 3.11 -15.10 -5.87
N LEU A 259 3.11 -14.46 -4.71
CA LEU A 259 3.10 -13.01 -4.60
C LEU A 259 4.45 -12.44 -5.06
N PRO A 260 4.46 -11.22 -5.62
CA PRO A 260 5.69 -10.55 -6.02
C PRO A 260 6.59 -10.27 -4.81
N SER A 261 7.88 -10.10 -5.09
CA SER A 261 8.92 -9.77 -4.10
C SER A 261 8.61 -8.50 -3.32
N ASN A 262 8.01 -7.52 -4.00
CA ASN A 262 7.59 -6.27 -3.43
C ASN A 262 6.10 -6.33 -3.07
N PHE A 263 5.74 -5.89 -1.87
CA PHE A 263 4.35 -5.67 -1.49
C PHE A 263 3.74 -4.52 -2.28
N GLY A 264 4.54 -3.49 -2.58
CA GLY A 264 4.06 -2.29 -3.25
C GLY A 264 5.07 -1.17 -3.17
N ASN A 265 4.63 0.02 -3.58
CA ASN A 265 5.41 1.25 -3.48
C ASN A 265 4.67 2.24 -2.56
N PHE A 266 5.43 3.10 -1.90
CA PHE A 266 4.89 4.21 -1.15
C PHE A 266 5.39 5.55 -1.70
N GLU A 267 4.58 6.57 -1.50
CA GLU A 267 4.94 7.97 -1.66
C GLU A 267 4.39 8.72 -0.45
N ILE A 268 5.23 9.52 0.21
CA ILE A 268 4.81 10.36 1.32
C ILE A 268 4.98 11.83 0.97
N ASN A 269 3.90 12.56 1.23
CA ASN A 269 3.85 14.01 1.20
C ASN A 269 3.36 14.51 2.56
N GLY A 270 3.70 15.73 2.93
CA GLY A 270 3.32 16.26 4.24
C GLY A 270 3.70 17.72 4.40
N ILE A 271 3.19 18.31 5.47
CA ILE A 271 3.46 19.69 5.85
C ILE A 271 4.07 19.65 7.24
N ARG A 272 5.22 20.32 7.39
CA ARG A 272 5.79 20.60 8.71
C ARG A 272 5.50 22.05 9.10
N THR A 273 5.27 22.25 10.39
CA THR A 273 4.99 23.57 10.97
C THR A 273 6.03 23.84 12.04
N PHE A 274 6.84 24.87 11.84
CA PHE A 274 7.94 25.18 12.73
C PHE A 274 8.12 26.68 12.94
N ASN A 275 8.74 27.02 14.05
CA ASN A 275 9.08 28.39 14.37
C ASN A 275 10.38 28.77 13.63
N SER A 276 10.28 29.78 12.77
CA SER A 276 11.41 30.39 12.08
C SER A 276 11.66 31.79 12.62
N GLU A 277 12.91 32.18 12.68
CA GLU A 277 13.30 33.52 13.11
C GLU A 277 13.51 34.43 11.89
N GLU A 278 12.84 35.58 11.89
CA GLU A 278 13.17 36.71 11.03
C GLU A 278 14.04 37.69 11.83
N ARG A 279 15.31 37.85 11.44
CA ARG A 279 16.26 38.80 12.04
C ARG A 279 16.67 39.85 11.02
N LYS A 280 16.64 41.13 11.40
CA LYS A 280 17.11 42.23 10.55
C LYS A 280 17.66 43.40 11.36
N MET A 281 18.46 44.25 10.73
CA MET A 281 18.86 45.52 11.30
C MET A 281 17.70 46.51 11.22
N TYR A 282 17.41 47.17 12.33
CA TYR A 282 16.38 48.19 12.45
C TYR A 282 16.96 49.43 13.11
N GLU A 283 16.55 50.60 12.62
CA GLU A 283 16.95 51.89 13.14
C GLU A 283 15.68 52.68 13.50
N VAL A 284 15.65 53.23 14.70
CA VAL A 284 14.51 53.98 15.22
C VAL A 284 14.97 55.28 15.88
N ASP A 285 14.25 56.35 15.61
CA ASP A 285 14.39 57.63 16.30
C ASP A 285 13.57 57.59 17.61
N ALA A 286 14.23 57.84 18.75
CA ALA A 286 13.57 57.94 20.05
C ALA A 286 12.98 59.35 20.30
N GLY A 287 13.14 60.25 19.32
CA GLY A 287 12.61 61.61 19.31
C GLY A 287 13.52 62.61 20.02
N GLU A 288 12.99 63.81 20.28
CA GLU A 288 13.77 64.93 20.81
C GLU A 288 14.09 64.78 22.31
N PHE A 289 15.37 64.82 22.65
CA PHE A 289 15.88 64.97 24.00
C PHE A 289 16.09 66.45 24.25
N ARG A 290 15.58 66.98 25.37
CA ARG A 290 15.64 68.42 25.68
C ARG A 290 15.81 68.64 27.17
N ALA A 291 16.89 69.33 27.56
CA ALA A 291 17.11 69.74 28.94
C ALA A 291 18.19 70.83 29.04
N THR A 292 18.48 71.27 30.27
CA THR A 292 19.49 72.28 30.58
C THR A 292 20.58 71.64 31.45
N ASN A 293 21.80 71.57 30.95
CA ASN A 293 23.00 71.07 31.63
C ASN A 293 22.81 69.70 32.33
N SER A 294 22.04 68.80 31.73
CA SER A 294 21.66 67.51 32.34
C SER A 294 21.65 66.38 31.31
N ASN A 295 21.67 65.16 31.83
CA ASN A 295 21.49 63.95 31.03
C ASN A 295 20.00 63.60 31.03
N VAL A 296 19.49 63.21 29.87
CA VAL A 296 18.10 62.79 29.68
C VAL A 296 18.10 61.43 28.99
N TRP A 297 17.13 60.60 29.32
CA TRP A 297 16.99 59.27 28.78
C TRP A 297 15.63 59.09 28.14
N LYS A 298 15.59 58.36 27.03
CA LYS A 298 14.34 57.90 26.40
C LYS A 298 14.51 56.49 25.90
N MET A 299 13.39 55.79 25.81
CA MET A 299 13.33 54.42 25.34
C MET A 299 13.01 54.37 23.85
N ALA A 300 13.87 53.68 23.10
CA ALA A 300 13.67 53.35 21.70
C ALA A 300 13.00 51.97 21.61
N ASN A 301 11.74 51.96 21.19
CA ASN A 301 10.96 50.73 21.04
C ASN A 301 11.33 50.02 19.73
N PRO A 302 11.32 48.67 19.70
CA PRO A 302 11.53 47.93 18.47
C PRO A 302 10.34 48.10 17.53
N LEU A 303 10.51 47.66 16.28
CA LEU A 303 9.43 47.57 15.31
C LEU A 303 8.25 46.75 15.88
N VAL A 304 7.00 47.15 15.59
CA VAL A 304 5.80 46.46 16.12
C VAL A 304 5.83 44.97 15.79
N GLY A 305 5.71 44.14 16.84
CA GLY A 305 5.76 42.68 16.73
C GLY A 305 7.17 42.08 16.67
N PHE A 306 8.21 42.91 16.74
CA PHE A 306 9.61 42.49 16.89
C PHE A 306 10.11 42.77 18.31
N ARG A 307 11.26 42.18 18.62
CA ARG A 307 12.02 42.39 19.86
C ARG A 307 13.46 42.76 19.53
N TRP A 308 14.11 43.56 20.37
CA TRP A 308 15.55 43.81 20.26
C TRP A 308 16.32 42.52 20.58
N ASP A 309 17.29 42.18 19.74
CA ASP A 309 18.07 40.94 19.90
C ASP A 309 19.23 41.13 20.87
N LEU A 310 18.97 40.85 22.15
CA LEU A 310 19.94 40.94 23.25
C LEU A 310 20.44 39.57 23.74
N ARG A 311 20.08 38.48 23.04
CA ARG A 311 20.24 37.09 23.55
C ARG A 311 21.68 36.64 23.75
N ASN A 312 22.64 37.28 23.07
CA ASN A 312 24.08 37.00 23.21
C ASN A 312 24.76 37.81 24.34
N GLY A 313 23.98 38.33 25.29
CA GLY A 313 24.51 39.06 26.45
C GLY A 313 25.35 40.26 26.03
N GLU A 314 26.55 40.41 26.61
CA GLU A 314 27.42 41.57 26.31
C GLU A 314 27.88 41.63 24.86
N GLN A 315 27.99 40.47 24.18
CA GLN A 315 28.41 40.44 22.78
C GLN A 315 27.33 41.03 21.86
N ALA A 316 26.05 40.84 22.18
CA ALA A 316 24.94 41.45 21.42
C ALA A 316 25.02 42.98 21.42
N ARG A 317 25.54 43.59 22.50
CA ARG A 317 25.64 45.05 22.65
C ARG A 317 26.50 45.72 21.58
N LYS A 318 27.45 44.98 20.98
CA LYS A 318 28.34 45.49 19.91
C LYS A 318 27.60 45.69 18.58
N ASP A 319 26.46 45.04 18.40
CA ASP A 319 25.63 45.17 17.20
C ASP A 319 24.72 46.41 17.26
N PHE A 320 24.75 47.17 18.36
CA PHE A 320 23.94 48.37 18.55
C PHE A 320 24.80 49.63 18.45
N ALA A 321 24.25 50.65 17.79
CA ALA A 321 24.86 51.96 17.66
C ALA A 321 23.82 53.06 17.95
N VAL A 322 24.24 54.08 18.68
CA VAL A 322 23.45 55.30 18.87
C VAL A 322 23.55 56.13 17.59
N THR A 323 22.40 56.60 17.10
CA THR A 323 22.31 57.47 15.93
C THR A 323 21.91 58.88 16.36
N SER A 324 22.41 59.88 15.65
CA SER A 324 22.12 61.30 15.89
C SER A 324 21.51 61.89 14.62
N TYR A 325 20.36 62.56 14.76
CA TYR A 325 19.64 63.18 13.64
C TYR A 325 19.73 64.73 13.67
N GLY A 326 20.64 65.27 14.47
CA GLY A 326 20.86 66.71 14.59
C GLY A 326 20.20 67.33 15.83
N GLY A 327 20.72 68.49 16.22
CA GLY A 327 20.36 69.20 17.44
C GLY A 327 21.24 70.41 17.67
N GLU A 328 20.95 71.17 18.73
CA GLU A 328 21.72 72.33 19.16
C GLU A 328 22.11 72.20 20.64
N ALA A 329 23.39 72.42 20.94
CA ALA A 329 23.98 72.32 22.28
C ALA A 329 23.67 71.00 23.01
N ALA A 330 23.67 69.87 22.30
CA ALA A 330 23.44 68.55 22.86
C ALA A 330 24.14 67.45 22.04
N ARG A 331 24.36 66.27 22.64
CA ARG A 331 24.94 65.10 21.98
C ARG A 331 24.30 63.80 22.49
N CYS A 332 24.14 62.82 21.60
CA CYS A 332 23.77 61.46 21.99
C CYS A 332 25.01 60.76 22.55
N GLU A 333 24.93 60.21 23.75
CA GLU A 333 26.10 59.66 24.45
C GLU A 333 26.18 58.14 24.30
N ASN A 334 25.33 57.41 25.02
CA ASN A 334 25.45 55.96 25.17
C ASN A 334 24.08 55.26 25.28
N ILE A 335 24.10 53.95 25.14
CA ILE A 335 22.98 53.07 25.52
C ILE A 335 23.12 52.72 27.00
N MET A 336 22.06 52.94 27.77
CA MET A 336 21.96 52.53 29.17
C MET A 336 21.52 51.07 29.24
N TRP A 337 22.48 50.15 29.18
CA TRP A 337 22.21 48.71 29.13
C TRP A 337 21.49 48.16 30.37
N GLY A 338 21.68 48.78 31.54
CA GLY A 338 20.97 48.40 32.77
C GLY A 338 19.46 48.65 32.71
N ASP A 339 19.04 49.62 31.90
CA ASP A 339 17.64 50.02 31.71
C ASP A 339 17.07 49.53 30.36
N SER A 340 17.81 48.68 29.65
CA SER A 340 17.45 48.17 28.32
C SER A 340 17.02 46.70 28.38
N ASN A 341 16.03 46.32 27.58
CA ASN A 341 15.55 44.96 27.46
C ASN A 341 15.05 44.68 26.03
N GLU A 342 14.52 43.48 25.78
CA GLU A 342 14.03 43.06 24.47
C GLU A 342 12.85 43.90 23.94
N HIS A 343 12.18 44.66 24.80
CA HIS A 343 11.06 45.55 24.46
C HIS A 343 11.46 47.01 24.28
N GLY A 344 12.68 47.42 24.67
CA GLY A 344 13.13 48.79 24.52
C GLY A 344 14.59 49.02 24.90
N ILE A 345 15.29 49.84 24.12
CA ILE A 345 16.67 50.27 24.39
C ILE A 345 16.65 51.68 24.96
N SER A 346 17.23 51.87 26.14
CA SER A 346 17.34 53.18 26.79
C SER A 346 18.56 53.93 26.24
N ILE A 347 18.34 55.09 25.64
CA ILE A 347 19.38 55.95 25.08
C ILE A 347 19.57 57.14 26.01
N GLN A 348 20.83 57.50 26.30
CA GLN A 348 21.20 58.70 27.05
C GLN A 348 21.69 59.79 26.10
N ALA A 349 21.19 61.02 26.28
CA ALA A 349 21.71 62.22 25.66
C ALA A 349 22.16 63.22 26.73
N ARG A 350 23.23 63.96 26.44
CA ARG A 350 23.65 65.14 27.21
C ARG A 350 23.10 66.38 26.52
N CYS A 351 22.27 67.14 27.24
CA CYS A 351 21.74 68.43 26.78
C CYS A 351 22.34 69.56 27.60
N ASP A 352 23.13 70.43 26.97
CA ASP A 352 23.76 71.59 27.57
C ASP A 352 22.95 72.86 27.25
N ARG A 353 23.23 73.96 27.94
CA ARG A 353 22.50 75.22 27.75
C ARG A 353 22.89 75.91 26.43
N ILE A 354 21.88 76.31 25.63
CA ILE A 354 22.07 77.22 24.50
C ILE A 354 22.23 78.64 25.03
N ASN A 355 23.30 79.32 24.60
CA ASN A 355 23.50 80.76 24.86
C ASN A 355 23.49 81.50 23.53
N LYS A 356 22.47 82.33 23.28
CA LYS A 356 22.37 83.16 22.08
C LYS A 356 22.33 84.63 22.46
N LEU A 357 23.14 85.44 21.78
CA LEU A 357 23.07 86.89 21.88
C LEU A 357 21.97 87.37 20.93
N SER A 358 20.96 88.06 21.45
CA SER A 358 19.88 88.67 20.67
C SER A 358 19.84 90.18 20.89
N LEU A 359 19.13 90.92 20.04
CA LEU A 359 18.97 92.38 20.14
C LEU A 359 18.36 92.85 21.48
N GLY A 360 17.74 91.96 22.26
CA GLY A 360 17.18 92.22 23.59
C GLY A 360 18.01 91.67 24.77
N GLY A 361 19.23 91.18 24.54
CA GLY A 361 20.11 90.62 25.57
C GLY A 361 20.43 89.13 25.38
N TRP A 362 21.04 88.53 26.41
CA TRP A 362 21.38 87.10 26.43
C TRP A 362 20.11 86.26 26.60
N TRP A 363 19.84 85.39 25.64
CA TRP A 363 18.80 84.38 25.75
C TRP A 363 19.42 83.04 26.14
N HIS A 364 18.82 82.41 27.15
CA HIS A 364 19.20 81.09 27.63
C HIS A 364 18.07 80.09 27.33
N GLY A 365 18.40 79.02 26.62
CA GLY A 365 17.46 77.95 26.30
C GLY A 365 18.01 76.56 26.61
N PRO A 366 17.13 75.56 26.78
CA PRO A 366 17.56 74.17 26.87
C PRO A 366 18.14 73.71 25.52
N GLY A 367 19.26 72.99 25.55
CA GLY A 367 19.77 72.26 24.41
C GLY A 367 18.84 71.12 24.02
N HIS A 368 18.88 70.74 22.75
CA HIS A 368 18.03 69.68 22.24
C HIS A 368 18.72 68.87 21.14
N ILE A 369 18.38 67.58 21.03
CA ILE A 369 18.91 66.68 19.99
C ILE A 369 17.95 65.52 19.75
N ASN A 370 17.82 65.08 18.51
CA ASN A 370 17.12 63.84 18.18
C ASN A 370 18.12 62.68 18.17
N CYS A 371 17.89 61.70 19.03
CA CYS A 371 18.73 60.51 19.13
C CYS A 371 17.92 59.26 18.82
N GLY A 372 18.55 58.32 18.13
CA GLY A 372 18.00 57.00 17.85
C GLY A 372 18.96 55.88 18.20
N VAL A 373 18.52 54.67 17.91
CA VAL A 373 19.37 53.48 17.99
C VAL A 373 19.17 52.65 16.74
N LYS A 374 20.29 52.12 16.25
CA LYS A 374 20.35 51.09 15.23
C LYS A 374 20.81 49.79 15.86
N GLY A 375 20.09 48.71 15.64
CA GLY A 375 20.44 47.40 16.18
C GLY A 375 19.66 46.25 15.55
N PRO A 376 20.03 45.00 15.85
CA PRO A 376 19.31 43.83 15.38
C PRO A 376 17.97 43.68 16.11
N VAL A 377 16.90 43.46 15.36
CA VAL A 377 15.60 43.03 15.87
C VAL A 377 15.25 41.65 15.33
N TYR A 378 14.51 40.86 16.11
CA TYR A 378 14.06 39.54 15.74
C TYR A 378 12.56 39.35 16.00
N LYS A 379 11.94 38.47 15.21
CA LYS A 379 10.57 38.00 15.40
C LYS A 379 10.51 36.50 15.12
N ILE A 380 9.84 35.76 16.00
CA ILE A 380 9.51 34.35 15.77
C ILE A 380 8.22 34.31 14.98
N ILE A 381 8.25 33.66 13.81
CA ILE A 381 7.10 33.45 12.95
C ILE A 381 6.90 31.95 12.73
N GLU A 382 5.64 31.52 12.77
CA GLU A 382 5.29 30.17 12.37
C GLU A 382 5.40 30.07 10.84
N LYS A 383 6.16 29.07 10.36
CA LYS A 383 6.26 28.73 8.95
C LYS A 383 5.71 27.34 8.70
N ASN A 384 5.03 27.22 7.56
CA ASN A 384 4.54 25.96 7.03
C ASN A 384 5.31 25.66 5.75
N GLU A 385 5.96 24.51 5.71
CA GLU A 385 6.73 24.07 4.53
C GLU A 385 6.37 22.63 4.19
N PRO A 386 6.25 22.30 2.89
CA PRO A 386 6.11 20.91 2.48
C PRO A 386 7.40 20.15 2.80
N ILE A 387 7.27 18.93 3.28
CA ILE A 387 8.43 18.04 3.39
C ILE A 387 8.89 17.62 1.99
N ALA A 388 10.16 17.28 1.84
CA ALA A 388 10.66 16.69 0.61
C ALA A 388 9.90 15.39 0.33
N ALA A 389 9.37 15.25 -0.89
CA ALA A 389 8.68 14.05 -1.32
C ALA A 389 9.63 12.85 -1.18
N ASN A 390 9.19 11.83 -0.47
CA ASN A 390 9.94 10.60 -0.25
C ASN A 390 9.13 9.43 -0.80
N SER A 391 9.78 8.56 -1.57
CA SER A 391 9.14 7.39 -2.16
C SER A 391 10.06 6.18 -2.05
N GLY A 392 9.46 5.00 -2.03
CA GLY A 392 10.21 3.77 -1.87
C GLY A 392 9.38 2.52 -2.06
N ILE A 393 10.02 1.38 -1.82
CA ILE A 393 9.43 0.06 -2.00
C ILE A 393 9.07 -0.51 -0.62
N ILE A 394 7.89 -1.11 -0.51
CA ILE A 394 7.46 -1.88 0.65
C ILE A 394 7.70 -3.36 0.34
N LYS A 395 8.35 -4.08 1.25
CA LYS A 395 8.57 -5.53 1.16
C LYS A 395 7.60 -6.30 2.06
N TRP A 396 7.43 -7.58 1.77
CA TRP A 396 6.67 -8.49 2.63
C TRP A 396 7.43 -8.79 3.92
N ASN A 397 6.73 -8.79 5.07
CA ASN A 397 7.24 -9.17 6.39
C ASN A 397 8.49 -8.40 6.86
N ILE A 398 8.76 -7.24 6.28
CA ILE A 398 9.87 -6.37 6.67
C ILE A 398 9.25 -5.02 6.99
N ASP A 399 9.50 -4.53 8.20
CA ASP A 399 9.08 -3.19 8.59
C ASP A 399 9.83 -2.16 7.76
N GLN A 400 9.09 -1.36 7.00
CA GLN A 400 9.64 -0.24 6.27
C GLN A 400 9.56 1.01 7.15
N LEU A 401 10.72 1.55 7.51
CA LEU A 401 10.84 2.81 8.23
C LEU A 401 10.91 3.96 7.23
N ILE A 402 10.07 4.96 7.44
CA ILE A 402 10.03 6.20 6.65
C ILE A 402 10.35 7.34 7.62
N ASP A 403 11.55 7.91 7.49
CA ASP A 403 11.95 9.03 8.34
C ASP A 403 11.09 10.27 8.04
N ILE A 404 10.62 10.91 9.11
CA ILE A 404 9.85 12.15 9.03
C ILE A 404 10.37 13.19 10.03
N PRO A 405 10.23 14.49 9.73
CA PRO A 405 10.57 15.55 10.69
C PRO A 405 9.70 15.48 11.96
N VAL A 406 10.27 15.85 13.11
CA VAL A 406 9.55 15.88 14.41
C VAL A 406 8.45 16.94 14.49
N ASP A 407 8.55 17.97 13.64
CA ASP A 407 7.63 19.09 13.49
C ASP A 407 6.56 18.83 12.41
N LEU A 408 6.35 17.56 12.01
CA LEU A 408 5.35 17.16 11.02
C LEU A 408 3.93 17.25 11.58
N THR A 409 3.17 18.24 11.10
CA THR A 409 1.77 18.45 11.51
C THR A 409 0.80 17.58 10.73
N SER A 410 1.04 17.37 9.44
CA SER A 410 0.17 16.53 8.59
C SER A 410 0.97 15.74 7.58
N PHE A 411 0.46 14.55 7.23
CA PHE A 411 1.05 13.72 6.20
C PHE A 411 -0.03 13.00 5.40
N GLN A 412 0.34 12.62 4.19
CA GLN A 412 -0.41 11.76 3.31
C GLN A 412 0.56 10.71 2.76
N LEU A 413 0.40 9.48 3.23
CA LEU A 413 1.10 8.31 2.73
C LEU A 413 0.21 7.63 1.69
N LYS A 414 0.64 7.68 0.43
CA LYS A 414 0.04 6.93 -0.67
C LYS A 414 0.76 5.59 -0.80
N VAL A 415 0.04 4.50 -0.61
CA VAL A 415 0.54 3.13 -0.79
C VAL A 415 -0.14 2.52 -2.02
N LYS A 416 0.66 2.16 -3.03
CA LYS A 416 0.20 1.38 -4.19
C LYS A 416 0.62 -0.06 -4.00
N MET A 417 -0.34 -0.94 -3.77
CA MET A 417 -0.12 -2.34 -3.45
C MET A 417 0.13 -3.17 -4.72
N TYR A 418 0.61 -4.40 -4.53
CA TYR A 418 0.90 -5.39 -5.56
C TYR A 418 -0.33 -5.79 -6.40
N ASP A 419 -1.54 -5.67 -5.84
CA ASP A 419 -2.81 -5.90 -6.53
C ASP A 419 -3.30 -4.66 -7.32
N GLY A 420 -2.48 -3.61 -7.39
CA GLY A 420 -2.79 -2.36 -8.08
C GLY A 420 -3.71 -1.42 -7.29
N LYS A 421 -4.25 -1.83 -6.13
CA LYS A 421 -5.07 -0.96 -5.30
C LYS A 421 -4.21 0.11 -4.64
N GLU A 422 -4.77 1.31 -4.59
CA GLU A 422 -4.14 2.45 -3.92
C GLU A 422 -4.85 2.73 -2.59
N ARG A 423 -4.06 3.00 -1.56
CA ARG A 423 -4.50 3.43 -0.23
C ARG A 423 -3.89 4.79 0.08
N ILE A 424 -4.71 5.70 0.56
CA ILE A 424 -4.29 7.02 1.02
C ILE A 424 -4.48 7.04 2.53
N ILE A 425 -3.38 7.20 3.26
CA ILE A 425 -3.32 7.06 4.71
C ILE A 425 -2.81 8.37 5.29
N THR A 426 -3.56 8.96 6.20
CA THR A 426 -3.24 10.27 6.81
C THR A 426 -2.99 10.20 8.33
N ASN A 427 -3.21 9.03 8.92
CA ASN A 427 -3.05 8.73 10.34
C ASN A 427 -2.63 7.26 10.50
N ASP A 428 -2.57 6.77 11.74
CA ASP A 428 -2.45 5.32 11.99
C ASP A 428 -3.55 4.55 11.25
N TYR A 429 -3.15 3.42 10.66
CA TYR A 429 -4.02 2.59 9.84
C TYR A 429 -3.68 1.12 10.06
N ALA A 430 -4.70 0.27 10.06
CA ALA A 430 -4.50 -1.17 10.07
C ALA A 430 -5.63 -1.86 9.30
N ASP A 431 -5.25 -2.75 8.39
CA ASP A 431 -6.12 -3.79 7.85
C ASP A 431 -5.44 -5.17 8.01
N GLY A 432 -6.05 -6.21 7.46
CA GLY A 432 -5.53 -7.58 7.57
C GLY A 432 -4.16 -7.80 6.91
N ILE A 433 -3.70 -6.91 6.03
CA ILE A 433 -2.46 -7.07 5.25
C ILE A 433 -1.46 -5.91 5.38
N LEU A 434 -1.91 -4.73 5.82
CA LEU A 434 -1.13 -3.51 5.91
C LEU A 434 -1.42 -2.79 7.23
N ARG A 435 -0.36 -2.43 7.95
CA ARG A 435 -0.42 -1.60 9.14
C ARG A 435 0.55 -0.44 9.02
N VAL A 436 0.09 0.76 9.35
CA VAL A 436 0.87 2.00 9.35
C VAL A 436 0.77 2.62 10.74
N ILE A 437 1.92 2.93 11.33
CA ILE A 437 2.04 3.53 12.67
C ILE A 437 2.88 4.79 12.54
N LYS A 438 2.34 5.95 12.94
CA LYS A 438 3.08 7.21 13.03
C LYS A 438 3.72 7.35 14.41
N ASN A 439 5.04 7.42 14.43
CA ASN A 439 5.82 7.86 15.60
C ASN A 439 6.20 9.34 15.47
N SER A 440 6.94 9.86 16.45
CA SER A 440 7.38 11.26 16.46
C SER A 440 8.34 11.63 15.33
N ASN A 441 9.18 10.69 14.87
CA ASN A 441 10.24 10.94 13.87
C ASN A 441 10.27 9.92 12.72
N ASN A 442 9.35 8.96 12.71
CA ASN A 442 9.23 7.99 11.61
C ASN A 442 7.79 7.51 11.47
N ILE A 443 7.49 6.98 10.29
CA ILE A 443 6.30 6.17 10.03
C ILE A 443 6.77 4.74 9.77
N ILE A 444 6.16 3.79 10.47
CA ILE A 444 6.42 2.37 10.30
C ILE A 444 5.33 1.79 9.42
N VAL A 445 5.72 1.22 8.29
CA VAL A 445 4.82 0.46 7.41
C VAL A 445 5.14 -1.01 7.55
N ARG A 446 4.19 -1.78 8.07
CA ARG A 446 4.28 -3.22 8.30
C ARG A 446 3.30 -3.95 7.41
N THR A 447 3.77 -5.01 6.76
CA THR A 447 2.95 -5.87 5.92
C THR A 447 2.77 -7.23 6.58
N THR A 448 1.55 -7.78 6.47
CA THR A 448 1.23 -9.13 6.91
C THR A 448 0.79 -9.92 5.70
N PRO A 449 1.46 -11.05 5.37
CA PRO A 449 1.03 -11.90 4.28
C PRO A 449 -0.33 -12.52 4.64
N PRO A 450 -1.18 -12.82 3.63
CA PRO A 450 -2.42 -13.52 3.84
C PRO A 450 -2.18 -14.84 4.58
N THR A 451 -2.89 -15.08 5.68
CA THR A 451 -2.71 -16.28 6.51
C THR A 451 -3.24 -17.56 5.87
N SER A 452 -3.97 -17.46 4.75
CA SER A 452 -4.43 -18.61 3.95
C SER A 452 -5.05 -18.14 2.63
N PHE A 453 -4.74 -18.85 1.54
CA PHE A 453 -5.61 -19.01 0.38
C PHE A 453 -5.71 -20.49 0.01
#